data_AF-A0A1Y4WDC4-F1
#
_entry.id   AF-A0A1Y4WDC4-F1
#
_cell.length_a   1.000
_cell.length_b   1.000
_cell.length_c   1.000
_cell.angle_alpha   90.00
_cell.angle_beta   90.00
_cell.angle_gamma   90.00
#
_symmetry.space_group_name_H-M   'P 1'
#
loop_
_entity.id
_entity.type
_entity.pdbx_description
1 polymer ?
#
loop_
_entity_poly.entity_id
_entity_poly.type
_entity_poly.pdbx_seq_one_letter_code
_entity_poly.pdbx_strand_id
1 'polypeptide(L)' 'MLDGKFCSEAWDCVSRYIYAGLQGGSIMKDWMRHENEMIACCNDGTRPVIFKIERIDE' A
#
# COMPACT_ATOMS: atom_id res chain seq x y z
N MET A 1 -2.86 15.74 -4.54
CA MET A 1 -3.06 14.56 -3.67
C MET A 1 -3.62 15.02 -2.35
N LEU A 2 -4.80 14.52 -1.93
CA LEU A 2 -5.45 14.85 -0.65
C LEU A 2 -5.25 16.31 -0.19
N ASP A 3 -5.57 17.29 -1.05
CA ASP A 3 -5.41 18.73 -0.78
C ASP A 3 -4.01 19.16 -0.28
N GLY A 4 -2.95 18.51 -0.77
CA GLY A 4 -1.55 18.75 -0.36
C GLY A 4 -1.15 18.06 0.93
N LYS A 5 -2.05 17.28 1.56
CA LYS A 5 -1.82 16.61 2.84
C LYS A 5 -1.18 15.23 2.72
N PHE A 6 -1.05 14.72 1.49
CA PHE A 6 -0.42 13.42 1.23
C PHE A 6 0.73 13.56 0.25
N CYS A 7 1.88 13.01 0.66
CA CYS A 7 3.13 13.08 -0.09
C CYS A 7 3.02 12.32 -1.41
N SER A 8 3.56 12.91 -2.49
CA SER A 8 3.54 12.29 -3.81
C SER A 8 4.36 11.03 -3.93
N GLU A 9 5.51 11.00 -3.27
CA GLU A 9 6.36 9.82 -3.24
C GLU A 9 5.72 8.69 -2.43
N ALA A 10 5.07 9.02 -1.31
CA ALA A 10 4.31 8.04 -0.54
C ALA A 10 3.19 7.41 -1.39
N TRP A 11 2.49 8.21 -2.21
CA TRP A 11 1.48 7.71 -3.13
C TRP A 11 2.06 6.78 -4.20
N ASP A 12 3.16 7.17 -4.82
CA ASP A 12 3.82 6.32 -5.82
C ASP A 12 4.17 4.96 -5.22
N CYS A 13 4.67 4.94 -3.98
CA CYS A 13 5.03 3.72 -3.25
C CYS A 13 3.82 2.82 -2.93
N VAL A 14 2.63 3.37 -2.62
CA VAL A 14 1.45 2.55 -2.25
C VAL A 14 0.51 2.25 -3.42
N SER A 15 0.52 3.07 -4.47
CA SER A 15 -0.46 3.02 -5.57
C SER A 15 -0.55 1.64 -6.22
N ARG A 16 0.57 0.96 -6.45
CA ARG A 16 0.63 -0.37 -7.06
C ARG A 16 -0.06 -1.44 -6.22
N TYR A 17 0.11 -1.39 -4.90
CA TYR A 17 -0.55 -2.30 -3.96
C TYR A 17 -2.06 -2.06 -3.95
N ILE A 18 -2.47 -0.79 -3.95
CA ILE A 18 -3.89 -0.42 -4.02
C ILE A 18 -4.52 -0.95 -5.32
N TYR A 19 -3.90 -0.72 -6.47
CA TYR A 19 -4.44 -1.21 -7.74
C TYR A 19 -4.46 -2.74 -7.85
N ALA A 20 -3.45 -3.43 -7.30
CA ALA A 20 -3.48 -4.89 -7.21
C ALA A 20 -4.65 -5.37 -6.33
N GLY A 21 -4.86 -4.74 -5.17
CA GLY A 21 -6.00 -5.00 -4.29
C GLY A 21 -7.34 -4.78 -4.99
N LEU A 22 -7.50 -3.67 -5.72
CA LEU A 22 -8.75 -3.37 -6.45
C LEU A 22 -9.09 -4.42 -7.52
N GLN A 23 -8.10 -5.13 -8.06
CA GLN A 23 -8.32 -6.23 -9.02
C GLN A 23 -8.56 -7.58 -8.32
N GLY A 24 -8.70 -7.60 -6.99
CA GLY A 24 -8.86 -8.83 -6.20
C GLY A 24 -7.56 -9.60 -5.98
N GLY A 25 -6.41 -8.99 -6.27
CA GLY A 25 -5.09 -9.58 -6.10
C GLY A 25 -4.37 -9.10 -4.84
N SER A 26 -3.29 -9.79 -4.50
CA SER A 26 -2.29 -9.34 -3.52
C SER A 26 -0.90 -9.58 -4.06
N ILE A 27 -0.09 -8.52 -4.07
CA ILE A 27 1.33 -8.61 -4.46
C ILE A 27 2.11 -9.50 -3.47
N MET A 28 1.62 -9.61 -2.24
CA MET A 28 2.21 -10.39 -1.16
C MET A 28 1.45 -11.69 -0.88
N LYS A 29 0.78 -12.25 -1.91
CA LYS A 29 0.16 -13.57 -1.85
C LYS A 29 1.13 -14.60 -1.29
N ASP A 30 0.69 -15.43 -0.35
CA ASP A 30 1.48 -16.45 0.37
C ASP A 30 2.59 -15.91 1.30
N TRP A 31 2.79 -14.58 1.41
CA TRP A 31 3.75 -13.95 2.34
C TRP A 31 3.08 -13.38 3.58
N MET A 32 1.81 -12.99 3.47
CA MET A 32 1.02 -12.38 4.55
C MET A 32 0.14 -13.42 5.23
N ARG A 33 -0.23 -13.16 6.49
CA ARG A 33 -1.18 -14.02 7.22
C ARG A 33 -2.56 -14.04 6.56
N HIS A 34 -2.95 -12.90 5.99
CA HIS A 34 -4.22 -12.72 5.31
C HIS A 34 -3.97 -12.25 3.88
N GLU A 35 -4.60 -12.90 2.90
CA GLU A 35 -4.42 -12.62 1.48
C GLU A 35 -4.90 -11.23 1.06
N ASN A 36 -5.76 -10.58 1.86
CA ASN A 36 -6.23 -9.22 1.64
C ASN A 36 -5.35 -8.14 2.31
N GLU A 37 -4.25 -8.54 2.97
CA GLU A 37 -3.30 -7.63 3.60
C GLU A 37 -2.01 -7.51 2.79
N MET A 38 -1.44 -6.31 2.77
CA MET A 38 -0.16 -6.00 2.14
C MET A 38 0.60 -4.96 2.97
N ILE A 39 1.93 -4.98 2.90
CA ILE A 39 2.81 -3.99 3.52
C ILE A 39 3.56 -3.21 2.43
N ALA A 40 3.56 -1.89 2.53
CA ALA A 40 4.34 -1.01 1.66
C ALA A 40 5.20 -0.06 2.49
N CYS A 41 6.30 0.44 1.92
CA CYS A 41 7.20 1.39 2.55
C CYS A 41 7.40 2.60 1.64
N CYS A 42 7.44 3.81 2.21
CA CYS A 42 7.90 4.99 1.50
C CYS A 42 9.44 5.06 1.50
N ASN A 43 10.03 5.27 0.32
CA ASN A 43 11.48 5.25 0.12
C ASN A 43 12.18 6.61 0.32
N ASP A 44 11.48 7.63 0.81
CA ASP A 44 11.96 9.02 1.02
C ASP A 44 13.17 9.16 1.99
N GLY A 45 13.66 8.04 2.54
CA GLY A 45 15.02 7.92 3.09
C GLY A 45 15.30 8.65 4.41
N THR A 46 14.44 9.56 4.84
CA THR A 46 14.62 10.37 6.07
C THR A 46 13.83 9.84 7.26
N ARG A 47 12.66 9.22 7.02
CA ARG A 47 11.85 8.56 8.04
C ARG A 47 11.14 7.36 7.43
N PRO A 48 11.34 6.13 7.94
CA PRO A 48 10.65 4.96 7.41
C PRO A 48 9.17 5.04 7.73
N VAL A 49 8.34 5.29 6.71
CA VAL A 49 6.88 5.22 6.81
C VAL A 49 6.44 3.88 6.25
N ILE A 50 5.91 3.03 7.13
CA ILE A 50 5.39 1.70 6.78
C ILE A 50 3.88 1.77 6.76
N PHE A 51 3.27 1.31 5.66
CA PHE A 51 1.84 1.24 5.48
C PHE A 51 1.38 -0.21 5.58
N LYS A 52 0.37 -0.47 6.41
CA LYS A 52 -0.47 -1.67 6.28
C LYS A 52 -1.64 -1.32 5.38
N ILE A 53 -1.76 -2.01 4.26
CA ILE A 53 -2.83 -1.85 3.28
C ILE A 53 -3.72 -3.08 3.42
N GLU A 54 -5.00 -2.85 3.67
CA GLU A 54 -5.99 -3.90 3.84
C GLU A 54 -7.13 -3.67 2.85
N ARG A 55 -7.42 -4.69 2.03
CA ARG A 55 -8.58 -4.69 1.14
C ARG A 55 -9.81 -5.12 1.94
N ILE A 56 -10.85 -4.29 1.89
CA ILE A 56 -12.13 -4.55 2.51
C ILE A 56 -13.03 -5.17 1.45
N ASP A 57 -13.41 -6.43 1.67
CA ASP A 57 -14.34 -7.17 0.84
C ASP A 57 -15.69 -7.09 1.54
N GLU A 58 -16.53 -6.15 1.14
CA GLU A 58 -17.96 -6.13 1.52
C GLU A 58 -18.69 -7.36 0.98
#